data_AF-A0A7V6YRP1-F1
#
_entry.id   AF-A0A7V6YRP1-F1
#
_cell.length_a   1.000
_cell.length_b   1.000
_cell.length_c   1.000
_cell.angle_alpha   90.00
_cell.angle_beta   90.00
_cell.angle_gamma   90.00
#
_symmetry.space_group_name_H-M   'P 1'
#
loop_
_entity.id
_entity.type
_entity.pdbx_description
1 polymer ?
#
loop_
_entity_poly.entity_id
_entity_poly.type
_entity_poly.pdbx_seq_one_letter_code
_entity_poly.pdbx_strand_id
1 'polypeptide(L)' 'MTTQEAEEKWGLTPGFVRQSITRGKLKSRTGVRKSGKTWLVTAKTMIEVYGEEPKSDDSND' A
#
# COMPACT_ATOMS: atom_id res chain seq x y z
N MET A 1 -7.03 -1.49 2.98
CA MET A 1 -7.07 -1.77 1.53
C MET A 1 -6.28 -3.03 1.24
N THR A 2 -6.57 -3.70 0.12
CA THR A 2 -5.74 -4.84 -0.32
C THR A 2 -4.42 -4.34 -0.90
N THR A 3 -3.42 -5.21 -1.03
CA THR A 3 -2.20 -4.82 -1.75
C THR A 3 -2.47 -4.39 -3.18
N GLN A 4 -3.47 -5.00 -3.83
CA GLN A 4 -3.84 -4.69 -5.21
C GLN A 4 -4.44 -3.30 -5.34
N GLU A 5 -5.38 -2.95 -4.45
CA GLU A 5 -5.93 -1.59 -4.43
C GLU A 5 -4.87 -0.53 -4.11
N ALA A 6 -3.93 -0.86 -3.21
CA ALA A 6 -2.82 0.03 -2.91
C ALA A 6 -1.87 0.19 -4.10
N GLU A 7 -1.68 -0.87 -4.90
CA GLU A 7 -0.89 -0.82 -6.12
C GLU A 7 -1.55 0.08 -7.17
N GLU A 8 -2.85 -0.09 -7.41
CA GLU A 8 -3.61 0.73 -8.35
C GLU A 8 -3.64 2.21 -7.91
N LYS A 9 -3.90 2.47 -6.63
CA LYS A 9 -3.91 3.83 -6.08
C LYS A 9 -2.57 4.55 -6.27
N TRP A 10 -1.45 3.90 -5.93
CA TRP A 10 -0.11 4.51 -6.03
C TRP A 10 0.55 4.32 -7.40
N GLY A 11 -0.14 3.75 -8.39
CA GLY A 11 0.42 3.49 -9.73
C GLY A 11 1.59 2.50 -9.72
N LEU A 12 1.62 1.56 -8.77
CA LEU A 12 2.65 0.55 -8.63
C LEU A 12 2.32 -0.71 -9.46
N THR A 13 3.36 -1.46 -9.82
CA THR A 13 3.19 -2.73 -10.54
C THR A 13 2.41 -3.75 -9.69
N PRO A 14 1.46 -4.50 -10.27
CA PRO A 14 0.71 -5.52 -9.53
C PRO A 14 1.64 -6.57 -8.92
N GLY A 15 1.48 -6.84 -7.63
CA GLY A 15 2.34 -7.72 -6.85
C GLY A 15 3.60 -7.06 -6.26
N PHE A 16 3.90 -5.80 -6.60
CA PHE A 16 5.04 -5.06 -6.04
C PHE A 16 4.89 -4.83 -4.54
N VAL A 17 3.72 -4.42 -4.07
CA VAL A 17 3.46 -4.20 -2.64
C VAL A 17 3.56 -5.53 -1.90
N ARG A 18 3.01 -6.62 -2.46
CA ARG A 18 3.13 -7.97 -1.88
C ARG A 18 4.58 -8.44 -1.74
N GLN A 19 5.41 -8.19 -2.76
CA GLN A 19 6.83 -8.51 -2.68
C GLN A 19 7.53 -7.64 -1.63
N SER A 20 7.22 -6.35 -1.57
CA SER A 20 7.75 -5.44 -0.55
C SER A 20 7.38 -5.85 0.87
N ILE A 21 6.22 -6.49 1.06
CA ILE A 21 5.81 -7.06 2.35
C ILE A 21 6.66 -8.28 2.71
N THR A 22 7.00 -9.13 1.74
CA THR A 22 7.70 -10.39 2.01
C THR A 22 9.22 -10.17 2.17
N ARG A 23 9.80 -9.29 1.35
CA ARG A 23 11.25 -9.10 1.20
C ARG A 23 11.72 -7.65 1.15
N GLY A 24 10.83 -6.67 1.29
CA GLY A 24 11.15 -5.25 1.16
C GLY A 24 10.82 -4.42 2.40
N LYS A 25 10.61 -3.12 2.19
CA LYS A 25 10.43 -2.09 3.23
C LYS A 25 9.18 -2.27 4.09
N LEU A 26 8.21 -3.05 3.63
CA LEU A 26 6.93 -3.27 4.32
C LEU A 26 6.97 -4.48 5.28
N LYS A 27 8.03 -5.30 5.24
CA LYS A 27 8.15 -6.52 6.07
C LYS A 27 8.09 -6.24 7.57
N SER A 28 8.73 -5.15 8.01
CA SER A 28 8.81 -4.76 9.42
C SER A 28 7.78 -3.70 9.81
N ARG A 29 6.75 -3.47 8.98
CA ARG A 29 5.72 -2.45 9.25
C ARG A 29 4.49 -3.08 9.89
N THR A 30 3.98 -2.41 10.93
CA THR A 30 2.81 -2.86 11.71
C THR A 30 1.47 -2.71 10.98
N GLY A 31 1.41 -1.92 9.91
CA GLY A 31 0.18 -1.74 9.11
C GLY A 31 -0.01 -2.77 8.00
N VAL A 32 0.72 -3.88 8.05
CA VAL A 32 0.61 -4.98 7.09
C VAL A 32 0.17 -6.24 7.81
N ARG A 33 -0.86 -6.89 7.29
CA ARG A 33 -1.29 -8.20 7.79
C ARG A 33 -1.76 -9.11 6.68
N LYS A 34 -1.63 -10.42 6.88
CA LYS A 34 -2.17 -11.43 5.96
C LYS A 34 -3.56 -11.87 6.45
N SER A 35 -4.55 -11.79 5.58
CA SER A 35 -5.91 -12.29 5.82
C SER A 35 -6.20 -13.42 4.84
N GLY A 36 -6.14 -14.67 5.33
CA GLY A 36 -6.27 -15.87 4.49
C GLY A 36 -5.19 -15.93 3.39
N LYS A 37 -5.61 -15.77 2.13
CA LYS A 37 -4.73 -15.78 0.95
C LYS A 37 -4.29 -14.37 0.50
N THR A 38 -4.87 -13.32 1.07
CA THR A 38 -4.68 -11.93 0.62
C THR A 38 -3.87 -11.15 1.65
N TRP A 39 -3.01 -10.25 1.18
CA TRP A 39 -2.32 -9.29 2.04
C TRP A 39 -3.11 -7.99 2.10
N LEU A 40 -3.23 -7.45 3.31
CA LEU A 40 -3.90 -6.20 3.60
C LEU A 40 -2.87 -5.19 4.10
N VAL A 41 -2.98 -3.96 3.61
CA VAL A 41 -2.12 -2.84 4.00
C VAL A 41 -2.98 -1.63 4.40
N THR A 42 -2.46 -0.82 5.32
CA THR A 42 -3.09 0.45 5.72
C THR A 42 -2.55 1.61 4.88
N ALA A 43 -3.40 2.61 4.64
CA ALA A 43 -3.01 3.84 3.94
C ALA A 43 -1.80 4.50 4.63
N LYS A 44 -1.82 4.57 5.97
CA LYS A 44 -0.71 5.10 6.78
C LYS A 44 0.62 4.44 6.42
N THR A 45 0.66 3.11 6.35
CA THR A 45 1.89 2.39 6.01
C THR A 45 2.32 2.60 4.56
N MET A 46 1.38 2.72 3.62
CA MET A 46 1.70 3.11 2.25
C MET A 46 2.31 4.52 2.23
N ILE A 47 1.73 5.48 2.94
CA ILE A 47 2.20 6.86 3.02
C ILE A 47 3.60 6.96 3.61
N GLU A 48 3.88 6.22 4.68
CA GLU A 48 5.20 6.20 5.31
C GLU A 48 6.32 5.58 4.45
N VAL A 49 5.98 4.73 3.47
CA VAL A 49 6.96 3.99 2.66
C VAL A 49 7.09 4.55 1.24
N TYR A 50 5.97 4.92 0.64
CA TYR A 50 5.87 5.38 -0.75
C TYR A 50 5.58 6.88 -0.87
N GLY A 51 5.20 7.56 0.21
CA GLY A 51 4.83 8.99 0.19
C GLY A 51 3.32 9.20 0.14
N GLU A 52 2.90 10.47 0.20
CA GLU A 52 1.48 10.88 0.25
C GLU A 52 0.61 10.11 -0.73
N GLU A 53 -0.60 9.73 -0.28
CA GLU A 53 -1.61 9.17 -1.18
C GLU A 53 -1.80 10.17 -2.32
N PRO A 54 -1.78 9.71 -3.60
CA PRO A 54 -2.04 10.63 -4.70
C PRO A 54 -3.40 11.24 -4.44
N LYS A 55 -3.39 12.53 -4.08
CA LYS A 55 -4.61 13.29 -3.83
C LYS A 55 -5.42 13.17 -5.10
N SER A 56 -6.55 12.47 -5.01
CA SER A 56 -7.65 12.81 -5.90
C SER A 56 -7.93 14.27 -5.58
N ASP A 57 -7.54 15.13 -6.52
CA ASP A 57 -7.68 16.57 -6.46
C ASP A 57 -9.16 16.90 -6.25
N ASP A 58 -9.59 16.92 -4.99
CA ASP A 58 -10.84 17.53 -4.54
C ASP A 58 -10.43 18.67 -3.61
N SER A 59 -9.65 19.59 -4.18
CA SER A 59 -9.58 20.95 -3.68
C SER A 59 -10.71 21.69 -4.39
N ASN A 60 -11.92 21.60 -3.84
CA ASN A 60 -12.99 22.52 -4.16
C ASN A 60 -12.57 23.92 -3.65
N ASP A 61 -11.96 24.73 -4.53
CA ASP A 61 -11.90 26.19 -4.40
C ASP A 61 -13.10 26.81 -5.13
#